data_AF-V2W851-F1
#
_entry.id   AF-V2W851-F1
#
_cell.length_a   1.000
_cell.length_b   1.000
_cell.length_c   1.000
_cell.angle_alpha   90.00
_cell.angle_beta   90.00
_cell.angle_gamma   90.00
#
_symmetry.space_group_name_H-M   'P 1'
#
loop_
_entity.id
_entity.type
_entity.pdbx_description
1 polymer ?
#
loop_
_entity_poly.entity_id
_entity_poly.type
_entity_poly.pdbx_seq_one_letter_code
_entity_poly.pdbx_strand_id
1 'polypeptide(L)'
;METFVQWLKEEKVYLESRQNARVNELLDILYYNKLDVLYTVPWSLEDAWKTVRETSRPEVVDGHQVKVTQLEDKLLKVLEAIHGLEIQIGILPGDRWKEGGREWREAKEKKNAVHYQKALDRLEGLIVARMFELTRMNFSGTGYKMRQHLSQAIKNCSAAIQAALNLYNSAASKLKPPQPHLEWKDVLDYSYLSEFDFLHNTCLDVFKLLRAEEELDHLHVEIKHLFMYMKEEDKYLKSMQDCYCFEDPSLAFQIDVFRQQQGCFNKLHWMRLCSIWKLKGFDPRNSNFFHPGIGIRRQTMDNILGRDFVNGDGSESEDDGEDNTSKGEEEEIEAESVLGTVLGLADDATPSVS
;
A
#
# COMPACT_ATOMS: atom_id res chain seq x y z
N MET A 1 -25.23 23.25 -9.75
CA MET A 1 -24.05 23.37 -8.86
C MET A 1 -24.38 23.00 -7.42
N GLU A 2 -25.56 23.36 -6.88
CA GLU A 2 -25.97 22.97 -5.51
C GLU A 2 -26.08 21.45 -5.30
N THR A 3 -26.57 20.71 -6.28
CA THR A 3 -26.70 19.23 -6.23
C THR A 3 -25.36 18.51 -6.10
N PHE A 4 -24.31 19.00 -6.76
CA PHE A 4 -22.96 18.42 -6.69
C PHE A 4 -22.29 18.70 -5.34
N VAL A 5 -22.50 19.90 -4.78
CA VAL A 5 -21.98 20.25 -3.44
C VAL A 5 -22.69 19.44 -2.35
N GLN A 6 -23.99 19.16 -2.54
CA GLN A 6 -24.75 18.29 -1.65
C GLN A 6 -24.25 16.83 -1.73
N TRP A 7 -24.00 16.33 -2.95
CA TRP A 7 -23.43 15.00 -3.16
C TRP A 7 -22.06 14.83 -2.50
N LEU A 8 -21.16 15.81 -2.61
CA LEU A 8 -19.85 15.76 -1.94
C LEU A 8 -19.96 15.76 -0.40
N LYS A 9 -20.97 16.43 0.16
CA LYS A 9 -21.22 16.38 1.62
C LYS A 9 -21.75 15.02 2.03
N GLU A 10 -22.68 14.45 1.25
CA GLU A 10 -23.22 13.12 1.48
C GLU A 10 -22.14 12.05 1.34
N GLU A 11 -21.27 12.17 0.33
CA GLU A 11 -20.11 11.31 0.12
C GLU A 11 -19.12 11.43 1.27
N LYS A 12 -18.79 12.65 1.72
CA LYS A 12 -17.92 12.85 2.89
C LYS A 12 -18.49 12.19 4.14
N VAL A 13 -19.77 12.42 4.46
CA VAL A 13 -20.44 11.80 5.61
C VAL A 13 -20.47 10.27 5.48
N TYR A 14 -20.72 9.76 4.28
CA TYR A 14 -20.68 8.33 3.99
C TYR A 14 -19.28 7.75 4.24
N LEU A 15 -18.22 8.39 3.75
CA LEU A 15 -16.84 7.95 3.93
C LEU A 15 -16.40 8.03 5.40
N GLU A 16 -16.72 9.12 6.10
CA GLU A 16 -16.46 9.26 7.55
C GLU A 16 -17.19 8.18 8.36
N SER A 17 -18.46 7.87 8.02
CA SER A 17 -19.21 6.79 8.67
C SER A 17 -18.57 5.42 8.43
N ARG A 18 -18.02 5.17 7.24
CA ARG A 18 -17.31 3.93 6.88
C ARG A 18 -15.96 3.83 7.60
N GLN A 19 -15.23 4.94 7.72
CA GLN A 19 -13.98 5.00 8.48
C GLN A 19 -14.22 4.70 9.97
N ASN A 20 -15.21 5.36 10.58
CA ASN A 20 -15.56 5.15 11.98
C ASN A 20 -16.04 3.71 12.24
N ALA A 21 -16.86 3.13 11.35
CA ALA A 21 -17.25 1.73 11.43
C ALA A 21 -16.04 0.78 11.42
N ARG A 22 -15.05 1.06 10.55
CA ARG A 22 -13.82 0.27 10.47
C ARG A 22 -12.96 0.40 11.73
N VAL A 23 -12.84 1.60 12.31
CA VAL A 23 -12.10 1.82 13.56
C VAL A 23 -12.73 1.01 14.70
N ASN A 24 -14.05 1.07 14.83
CA ASN A 24 -14.77 0.31 15.86
C ASN A 24 -14.60 -1.20 15.66
N GLU A 25 -14.69 -1.70 14.43
CA GLU A 25 -14.44 -3.11 14.13
C GLU A 25 -13.01 -3.54 14.45
N LEU A 26 -12.01 -2.70 14.21
CA LEU A 26 -10.62 -2.98 14.57
C LEU A 26 -10.42 -3.01 16.09
N LEU A 27 -11.04 -2.07 16.82
CA LEU A 27 -11.00 -2.05 18.28
C LEU A 27 -11.63 -3.32 18.86
N ASP A 28 -12.78 -3.77 18.33
CA ASP A 28 -13.41 -5.03 18.74
C ASP A 28 -12.48 -6.24 18.53
N ILE A 29 -11.79 -6.29 17.39
CA ILE A 29 -10.85 -7.38 17.05
C ILE A 29 -9.63 -7.35 17.97
N LEU A 30 -9.07 -6.17 18.25
CA LEU A 30 -7.95 -6.03 19.17
C LEU A 30 -8.33 -6.42 20.60
N TYR A 31 -9.49 -5.98 21.06
CA TYR A 31 -10.01 -6.36 22.36
C TYR A 31 -10.20 -7.87 22.46
N TYR A 32 -10.81 -8.49 21.43
CA TYR A 32 -10.91 -9.94 21.33
C TYR A 32 -9.53 -10.62 21.40
N ASN A 33 -8.53 -10.14 20.67
CA ASN A 33 -7.19 -10.73 20.66
C ASN A 33 -6.55 -10.71 22.05
N LYS A 34 -6.61 -9.57 22.75
CA LYS A 34 -6.04 -9.46 24.10
C LYS A 34 -6.80 -10.35 25.09
N LEU A 35 -8.13 -10.43 24.97
CA LEU A 35 -8.89 -11.36 25.81
C LEU A 35 -8.59 -12.83 25.49
N ASP A 36 -8.41 -13.21 24.23
CA ASP A 36 -8.01 -14.58 23.81
C ASP A 36 -6.66 -14.96 24.45
N VAL A 37 -5.72 -14.01 24.52
CA VAL A 37 -4.47 -14.18 25.27
C VAL A 37 -4.74 -14.29 26.78
N LEU A 38 -5.62 -13.47 27.35
CA LEU A 38 -5.99 -13.54 28.77
C LEU A 38 -6.58 -14.91 29.16
N TYR A 39 -7.36 -15.54 28.28
CA TYR A 39 -7.95 -16.86 28.54
C TYR A 39 -6.96 -18.01 28.33
N THR A 40 -5.92 -17.84 27.50
CA THR A 40 -4.95 -18.90 27.16
C THR A 40 -3.72 -18.92 28.08
N VAL A 41 -3.20 -17.75 28.47
CA VAL A 41 -1.98 -17.63 29.29
C VAL A 41 -2.07 -18.32 30.65
N PRO A 42 -3.19 -18.27 31.41
CA PRO A 42 -3.30 -18.94 32.71
C PRO A 42 -3.08 -20.45 32.64
N TRP A 43 -3.50 -21.09 31.54
CA TRP A 43 -3.30 -22.53 31.34
C TRP A 43 -1.81 -22.87 31.15
N SER A 44 -1.09 -22.04 30.37
CA SER A 44 0.36 -22.18 30.21
C SER A 44 1.14 -21.85 31.48
N LEU A 45 0.62 -20.94 32.30
CA LEU A 45 1.22 -20.58 33.58
C LEU A 45 1.11 -21.74 34.57
N GLU A 46 -0.08 -22.36 34.68
CA GLU A 46 -0.30 -23.53 35.53
C GLU A 46 0.58 -24.72 35.11
N ASP A 47 0.73 -24.95 33.81
CA ASP A 47 1.62 -26.00 33.27
C ASP A 47 3.10 -25.75 33.63
N ALA A 48 3.56 -24.51 33.55
CA ALA A 48 4.90 -24.12 33.97
C ALA A 48 5.10 -24.33 35.49
N TRP A 49 4.14 -23.90 36.31
CA TRP A 49 4.16 -24.12 37.76
C TRP A 49 4.11 -25.61 38.14
N LYS A 50 3.36 -26.42 37.40
CA LYS A 50 3.34 -27.87 37.58
C LYS A 50 4.72 -28.47 37.33
N THR A 51 5.37 -28.07 36.24
CA THR A 51 6.73 -28.54 35.89
C THR A 51 7.76 -28.16 36.96
N VAL A 52 7.67 -26.93 37.50
CA VAL A 52 8.52 -26.45 38.60
C VAL A 52 8.32 -27.29 39.88
N ARG A 53 7.07 -27.63 40.22
CA ARG A 53 6.74 -28.43 41.42
C ARG A 53 7.19 -29.88 41.31
N GLU A 54 7.09 -30.48 40.12
CA GLU A 54 7.29 -31.92 39.90
C GLU A 54 8.75 -32.28 39.58
N THR A 55 9.57 -31.33 39.12
CA THR A 55 10.94 -31.60 38.66
C THR A 55 11.98 -31.39 39.75
N SER A 56 12.88 -32.36 39.96
CA SER A 56 13.99 -32.25 40.93
C SER A 56 15.32 -31.75 40.31
N ARG A 57 15.35 -31.47 39.00
CA ARG A 57 16.55 -31.00 38.27
C ARG A 57 16.68 -29.46 38.36
N PRO A 58 17.75 -28.92 38.97
CA PRO A 58 17.89 -27.47 39.18
C PRO A 58 17.87 -26.63 37.89
N GLU A 59 18.54 -27.10 36.83
CA GLU A 59 18.60 -26.40 35.53
C GLU A 59 17.22 -26.28 34.85
N VAL A 60 16.38 -27.30 35.02
CA VAL A 60 15.01 -27.30 34.47
C VAL A 60 14.10 -26.41 35.31
N VAL A 61 14.27 -26.42 36.63
CA VAL A 61 13.53 -25.57 37.56
C VAL A 61 13.83 -24.10 37.30
N ASP A 62 15.10 -23.71 37.15
CA ASP A 62 15.51 -22.33 36.92
C ASP A 62 14.94 -21.77 35.59
N GLY A 63 15.04 -22.55 34.50
CA GLY A 63 14.48 -22.16 33.21
C GLY A 63 12.94 -22.01 33.23
N HIS A 64 12.22 -22.87 33.95
CA HIS A 64 10.78 -22.75 34.09
C HIS A 64 10.37 -21.64 35.07
N GLN A 65 11.18 -21.32 36.08
CA GLN A 65 10.94 -20.19 36.97
C GLN A 65 11.04 -18.86 36.21
N VAL A 66 12.01 -18.72 35.31
CA VAL A 66 12.10 -17.58 34.39
C VAL A 66 10.90 -17.53 33.45
N LYS A 67 10.45 -18.68 32.93
CA LYS A 67 9.23 -18.75 32.10
C LYS A 67 7.98 -18.31 32.87
N VAL A 68 7.86 -18.71 34.14
CA VAL A 68 6.76 -18.29 35.02
C VAL A 68 6.76 -16.76 35.19
N THR A 69 7.91 -16.16 35.53
CA THR A 69 7.97 -14.69 35.71
C THR A 69 7.65 -13.94 34.42
N GLN A 70 8.11 -14.44 33.27
CA GLN A 70 7.76 -13.88 31.96
C GLN A 70 6.25 -13.98 31.66
N LEU A 71 5.61 -15.10 32.00
CA LEU A 71 4.17 -15.28 31.81
C LEU A 71 3.35 -14.40 32.75
N GLU A 72 3.80 -14.21 33.99
CA GLU A 72 3.19 -13.28 34.95
C GLU A 72 3.28 -11.82 34.46
N ASP A 73 4.45 -11.40 33.98
CA ASP A 73 4.65 -10.06 33.39
C ASP A 73 3.79 -9.87 32.13
N LYS A 74 3.72 -10.90 31.27
CA LYS A 74 2.82 -10.89 30.10
C LYS A 74 1.35 -10.75 30.51
N LEU A 75 0.92 -11.43 31.56
CA LEU A 75 -0.45 -11.35 32.07
C LEU A 75 -0.78 -9.93 32.55
N LEU A 76 0.14 -9.31 33.29
CA LEU A 76 -0.02 -7.94 33.78
C LEU A 76 -0.17 -6.95 32.62
N LYS A 77 0.74 -7.01 31.63
CA LYS A 77 0.71 -6.17 30.42
C LYS A 77 -0.59 -6.34 29.62
N VAL A 78 -1.05 -7.58 29.48
CA VAL A 78 -2.31 -7.88 28.78
C VAL A 78 -3.51 -7.31 29.53
N LEU A 79 -3.54 -7.41 30.87
CA LEU A 79 -4.60 -6.82 31.68
C LEU A 79 -4.62 -5.28 31.59
N GLU A 80 -3.46 -4.64 31.61
CA GLU A 80 -3.34 -3.18 31.40
C GLU A 80 -3.87 -2.77 30.02
N ALA A 81 -3.48 -3.48 28.96
CA ALA A 81 -3.97 -3.23 27.60
C ALA A 81 -5.49 -3.44 27.49
N ILE A 82 -6.03 -4.50 28.10
CA ILE A 82 -7.47 -4.78 28.16
C ILE A 82 -8.21 -3.64 28.84
N HIS A 83 -7.72 -3.13 29.98
CA HIS A 83 -8.35 -2.01 30.66
C HIS A 83 -8.34 -0.73 29.80
N GLY A 84 -7.25 -0.47 29.09
CA GLY A 84 -7.18 0.65 28.13
C GLY A 84 -8.23 0.52 27.02
N LEU A 85 -8.38 -0.68 26.44
CA LEU A 85 -9.37 -0.96 25.40
C LEU A 85 -10.81 -0.92 25.93
N GLU A 86 -11.05 -1.39 27.17
CA GLU A 86 -12.36 -1.30 27.83
C GLU A 86 -12.82 0.16 27.98
N ILE A 87 -11.90 1.07 28.34
CA ILE A 87 -12.19 2.50 28.40
C ILE A 87 -12.50 3.08 27.02
N GLN A 88 -11.73 2.71 26.00
CA GLN A 88 -11.91 3.22 24.63
C GLN A 88 -13.22 2.75 23.99
N ILE A 89 -13.60 1.49 24.21
CA ILE A 89 -14.84 0.89 23.68
C ILE A 89 -16.06 1.29 24.53
N GLY A 90 -15.84 1.68 25.80
CA GLY A 90 -16.90 2.07 26.74
C GLY A 90 -17.53 0.88 27.48
N ILE A 91 -16.77 -0.18 27.72
CA ILE A 91 -17.22 -1.37 28.47
C ILE A 91 -17.12 -1.06 29.97
N LEU A 92 -18.21 -1.28 30.71
CA LEU A 92 -18.24 -1.03 32.15
C LEU A 92 -17.50 -2.12 32.95
N PRO A 93 -16.92 -1.78 34.12
CA PRO A 93 -16.30 -2.76 35.01
C PRO A 93 -17.29 -3.86 35.43
N GLY A 94 -17.10 -5.08 34.92
CA GLY A 94 -17.98 -6.23 35.17
C GLY A 94 -18.64 -6.81 33.91
N ASP A 95 -18.69 -6.05 32.82
CA ASP A 95 -19.28 -6.46 31.53
C ASP A 95 -18.23 -6.96 30.52
N ARG A 96 -17.06 -7.37 31.02
CA ARG A 96 -15.99 -7.97 30.21
C ARG A 96 -16.53 -9.15 29.41
N TRP A 97 -16.18 -9.21 28.12
CA TRP A 97 -16.64 -10.28 27.25
C TRP A 97 -16.16 -11.63 27.76
N LYS A 98 -17.10 -12.56 27.92
CA LYS A 98 -16.82 -13.92 28.35
C LYS A 98 -16.63 -14.83 27.17
N GLU A 99 -15.73 -15.80 27.30
CA GLU A 99 -15.54 -16.83 26.28
C GLU A 99 -16.88 -17.50 25.94
N GLY A 100 -17.23 -17.51 24.65
CA GLY A 100 -18.49 -18.07 24.14
C GLY A 100 -19.72 -17.15 24.19
N GLY A 101 -19.58 -15.94 24.76
CA GLY A 101 -20.58 -14.88 24.72
C GLY A 101 -20.95 -14.41 23.30
N ARG A 102 -21.96 -13.54 23.19
CA ARG A 102 -22.40 -13.03 21.88
C ARG A 102 -21.31 -12.16 21.26
N GLU A 103 -20.87 -11.16 22.02
CA GLU A 103 -19.87 -10.16 21.65
C GLU A 103 -18.54 -10.85 21.30
N TRP A 104 -18.15 -11.85 22.10
CA TRP A 104 -17.00 -12.71 21.84
C TRP A 104 -17.07 -13.40 20.47
N ARG A 105 -18.23 -13.98 20.14
CA ARG A 105 -18.43 -14.72 18.89
C ARG A 105 -18.45 -13.78 17.69
N GLU A 106 -19.13 -12.64 17.81
CA GLU A 106 -19.19 -11.62 16.77
C GLU A 106 -17.79 -11.07 16.47
N ALA A 107 -17.01 -10.71 17.50
CA ALA A 107 -15.64 -10.26 17.31
C ALA A 107 -14.72 -11.35 16.74
N LYS A 108 -14.90 -12.62 17.14
CA LYS A 108 -14.20 -13.76 16.53
C LYS A 108 -14.52 -13.90 15.05
N GLU A 109 -15.79 -13.72 14.67
CA GLU A 109 -16.22 -13.78 13.26
C GLU A 109 -15.66 -12.61 12.45
N LYS A 110 -15.67 -11.38 12.99
CA LYS A 110 -15.00 -10.21 12.41
C LYS A 110 -13.49 -10.46 12.22
N LYS A 111 -12.81 -10.98 13.25
CA LYS A 111 -11.39 -11.35 13.19
C LYS A 111 -11.12 -12.35 12.07
N ASN A 112 -11.92 -13.42 11.97
CA ASN A 112 -11.78 -14.41 10.91
C ASN A 112 -12.01 -13.81 9.52
N ALA A 113 -12.99 -12.92 9.36
CA ALA A 113 -13.24 -12.21 8.11
C ALA A 113 -12.07 -11.31 7.70
N VAL A 114 -11.49 -10.55 8.63
CA VAL A 114 -10.31 -9.72 8.37
C VAL A 114 -9.08 -10.58 8.03
N HIS A 115 -8.85 -11.68 8.75
CA HIS A 115 -7.75 -12.60 8.42
C HIS A 115 -7.93 -13.23 7.04
N TYR A 116 -9.14 -13.63 6.68
CA TYR A 116 -9.44 -14.11 5.33
C TYR A 116 -9.13 -13.04 4.28
N GLN A 117 -9.55 -11.81 4.51
CA GLN A 117 -9.31 -10.71 3.59
C GLN A 117 -7.81 -10.42 3.42
N LYS A 118 -7.05 -10.37 4.52
CA LYS A 118 -5.59 -10.20 4.46
C LYS A 118 -4.90 -11.34 3.72
N ALA A 119 -5.34 -12.58 3.94
CA ALA A 119 -4.79 -13.74 3.24
C ALA A 119 -5.10 -13.69 1.74
N LEU A 120 -6.30 -13.24 1.37
CA LEU A 120 -6.71 -13.01 -0.01
C LEU A 120 -5.85 -11.92 -0.68
N ASP A 121 -5.73 -10.74 -0.07
CA ASP A 121 -4.95 -9.62 -0.59
C ASP A 121 -3.46 -10.00 -0.76
N ARG A 122 -2.92 -10.78 0.18
CA ARG A 122 -1.55 -11.29 0.10
C ARG A 122 -1.36 -12.27 -1.05
N LEU A 123 -2.31 -13.19 -1.24
CA LEU A 123 -2.29 -14.16 -2.33
C LEU A 123 -2.38 -13.43 -3.69
N GLU A 124 -3.31 -12.48 -3.82
CA GLU A 124 -3.44 -11.59 -4.98
C GLU A 124 -2.12 -10.90 -5.31
N GLY A 125 -1.55 -10.14 -4.36
CA GLY A 125 -0.36 -9.34 -4.61
C GLY A 125 0.83 -10.18 -5.07
N LEU A 126 0.97 -11.40 -4.54
CA LEU A 126 2.00 -12.34 -4.97
C LEU A 126 1.77 -12.88 -6.38
N ILE A 127 0.52 -13.16 -6.76
CA ILE A 127 0.22 -13.65 -8.10
C ILE A 127 0.43 -12.54 -9.13
N VAL A 128 -0.03 -11.32 -8.84
CA VAL A 128 0.23 -10.14 -9.66
C VAL A 128 1.75 -9.93 -9.83
N ALA A 129 2.52 -9.99 -8.74
CA ALA A 129 3.98 -9.90 -8.80
C ALA A 129 4.59 -10.99 -9.70
N ARG A 130 4.16 -12.25 -9.55
CA ARG A 130 4.60 -13.36 -10.41
C ARG A 130 4.29 -13.12 -11.89
N MET A 131 3.11 -12.60 -12.22
CA MET A 131 2.74 -12.30 -13.61
C MET A 131 3.68 -11.25 -14.23
N PHE A 132 4.01 -10.20 -13.47
CA PHE A 132 4.98 -9.21 -13.91
C PHE A 132 6.39 -9.80 -14.04
N GLU A 133 6.83 -10.64 -13.10
CA GLU A 133 8.12 -11.34 -13.17
C GLU A 133 8.23 -12.24 -14.40
N LEU A 134 7.19 -13.03 -14.71
CA LEU A 134 7.12 -13.87 -15.91
C LEU A 134 7.16 -13.04 -17.20
N THR A 135 6.42 -11.94 -17.23
CA THR A 135 6.44 -10.99 -18.36
C THR A 135 7.85 -10.42 -18.55
N ARG A 136 8.52 -10.08 -17.44
CA ARG A 136 9.89 -9.55 -17.48
C ARG A 136 10.92 -10.57 -17.97
N MET A 137 10.74 -11.85 -17.63
CA MET A 137 11.59 -12.94 -18.11
C MET A 137 11.53 -13.12 -19.64
N ASN A 138 10.39 -12.75 -20.24
CA ASN A 138 10.17 -12.87 -21.68
C ASN A 138 10.71 -11.69 -22.51
N PHE A 139 11.26 -10.63 -21.89
CA PHE A 139 11.86 -9.53 -22.64
C PHE A 139 13.22 -9.92 -23.27
N SER A 140 13.33 -9.79 -24.58
CA SER A 140 14.59 -9.92 -25.31
C SER A 140 15.57 -8.79 -24.93
N GLY A 141 16.84 -9.11 -24.71
CA GLY A 141 17.90 -8.14 -24.39
C GLY A 141 18.35 -8.13 -22.92
N THR A 142 17.78 -8.98 -22.05
CA THR A 142 18.27 -9.12 -20.67
C THR A 142 19.57 -9.93 -20.60
N GLY A 143 20.60 -9.38 -19.96
CA GLY A 143 21.86 -10.09 -19.71
C GLY A 143 21.70 -11.35 -18.83
N TYR A 144 22.68 -12.25 -18.89
CA TYR A 144 22.63 -13.55 -18.20
C TYR A 144 22.39 -13.41 -16.68
N LYS A 145 23.08 -12.48 -16.01
CA LYS A 145 22.90 -12.21 -14.57
C LYS A 145 21.44 -11.81 -14.24
N MET A 146 20.84 -10.92 -15.04
CA MET A 146 19.44 -10.51 -14.86
C MET A 146 18.48 -11.71 -15.00
N ARG A 147 18.72 -12.60 -15.97
CA ARG A 147 17.91 -13.83 -16.12
C ARG A 147 18.03 -14.78 -14.94
N GLN A 148 19.21 -14.88 -14.31
CA GLN A 148 19.37 -15.67 -13.09
C GLN A 148 18.56 -15.08 -11.94
N HIS A 149 18.62 -13.76 -11.72
CA HIS A 149 17.82 -13.09 -10.69
C HIS A 149 16.32 -13.25 -10.94
N LEU A 150 15.84 -13.09 -12.18
CA LEU A 150 14.44 -13.33 -12.53
C LEU A 150 14.03 -14.78 -12.27
N SER A 151 14.88 -15.75 -12.62
CA SER A 151 14.62 -17.17 -12.36
C SER A 151 14.53 -17.46 -10.86
N GLN A 152 15.37 -16.83 -10.05
CA GLN A 152 15.31 -16.97 -8.59
C GLN A 152 14.09 -16.27 -7.99
N ALA A 153 13.74 -15.08 -8.48
CA ALA A 153 12.54 -14.34 -8.07
C ALA A 153 11.28 -15.17 -8.33
N ILE A 154 11.13 -15.76 -9.52
CA ILE A 154 9.99 -16.61 -9.87
C ILE A 154 9.89 -17.84 -8.95
N LYS A 155 11.03 -18.46 -8.60
CA LYS A 155 11.05 -19.60 -7.65
C LYS A 155 10.61 -19.17 -6.25
N ASN A 156 11.17 -18.07 -5.74
CA ASN A 156 10.84 -17.53 -4.43
C ASN A 156 9.36 -17.13 -4.38
N CYS A 157 8.87 -16.46 -5.43
CA CYS A 157 7.49 -16.06 -5.57
C CYS A 157 6.56 -17.28 -5.61
N SER A 158 6.93 -18.35 -6.33
CA SER A 158 6.14 -19.59 -6.33
C SER A 158 6.02 -20.22 -4.93
N ALA A 159 7.12 -20.26 -4.16
CA ALA A 159 7.07 -20.73 -2.78
C ALA A 159 6.21 -19.81 -1.88
N ALA A 160 6.30 -18.49 -2.07
CA ALA A 160 5.50 -17.52 -1.35
C ALA A 160 4.00 -17.67 -1.66
N ILE A 161 3.62 -17.91 -2.92
CA ILE A 161 2.23 -18.15 -3.32
C ILE A 161 1.72 -19.44 -2.67
N GLN A 162 2.51 -20.51 -2.58
CA GLN A 162 2.09 -21.74 -1.89
C GLN A 162 1.79 -21.48 -0.41
N ALA A 163 2.66 -20.72 0.26
CA ALA A 163 2.43 -20.32 1.65
C ALA A 163 1.17 -19.44 1.80
N ALA A 164 0.99 -18.45 0.92
CA ALA A 164 -0.20 -17.59 0.92
C ALA A 164 -1.49 -18.37 0.61
N LEU A 165 -1.44 -19.36 -0.28
CA LEU A 165 -2.56 -20.23 -0.60
C LEU A 165 -2.97 -21.08 0.61
N ASN A 166 -2.00 -21.61 1.35
CA ASN A 166 -2.27 -22.35 2.59
C ASN A 166 -2.91 -21.44 3.66
N LEU A 167 -2.44 -20.20 3.78
CA LEU A 167 -3.03 -19.20 4.68
C LEU A 167 -4.46 -18.86 4.28
N TYR A 168 -4.70 -18.64 2.98
CA TYR A 168 -6.03 -18.40 2.42
C TYR A 168 -6.97 -19.56 2.72
N ASN A 169 -6.59 -20.80 2.40
CA ASN A 169 -7.43 -21.99 2.61
C ASN A 169 -7.72 -22.23 4.11
N SER A 170 -6.73 -21.99 4.97
CA SER A 170 -6.90 -22.05 6.43
C SER A 170 -7.90 -21.00 6.91
N ALA A 171 -7.81 -19.76 6.45
CA ALA A 171 -8.73 -18.69 6.82
C ALA A 171 -10.15 -18.90 6.23
N ALA A 172 -10.24 -19.33 4.98
CA ALA A 172 -11.47 -19.64 4.25
C ALA A 172 -12.32 -20.69 4.99
N SER A 173 -11.69 -21.72 5.55
CA SER A 173 -12.37 -22.78 6.31
C SER A 173 -12.96 -22.30 7.65
N LYS A 174 -12.48 -21.18 8.19
CA LYS A 174 -12.92 -20.60 9.47
C LYS A 174 -14.12 -19.66 9.33
N LEU A 175 -14.54 -19.34 8.10
CA LEU A 175 -15.70 -18.51 7.81
C LEU A 175 -17.01 -19.29 7.85
N LYS A 176 -18.12 -18.56 7.98
CA LYS A 176 -19.48 -19.10 7.97
C LYS A 176 -20.32 -18.27 6.97
N PRO A 177 -20.68 -18.82 5.79
CA PRO A 177 -20.31 -20.14 5.27
C PRO A 177 -18.81 -20.25 4.92
N PRO A 178 -18.23 -21.46 4.91
CA PRO A 178 -16.85 -21.67 4.48
C PRO A 178 -16.69 -21.29 3.00
N GLN A 179 -15.60 -20.59 2.68
CA GLN A 179 -15.30 -20.16 1.31
C GLN A 179 -14.67 -21.30 0.48
N PRO A 180 -14.73 -21.23 -0.87
CA PRO A 180 -14.15 -22.25 -1.73
C PRO A 180 -12.65 -22.45 -1.47
N HIS A 181 -12.23 -23.72 -1.43
CA HIS A 181 -10.83 -24.09 -1.35
C HIS A 181 -10.17 -23.93 -2.72
N LEU A 182 -9.02 -23.26 -2.77
CA LEU A 182 -8.26 -23.06 -3.99
C LEU A 182 -7.11 -24.08 -4.06
N GLU A 183 -6.98 -24.79 -5.17
CA GLU A 183 -5.83 -25.64 -5.46
C GLU A 183 -4.72 -24.86 -6.17
N TRP A 184 -3.49 -25.37 -6.06
CA TRP A 184 -2.33 -24.77 -6.75
C TRP A 184 -2.52 -24.68 -8.26
N LYS A 185 -3.19 -25.67 -8.87
CA LYS A 185 -3.50 -25.66 -10.30
C LYS A 185 -4.39 -24.47 -10.67
N ASP A 186 -5.40 -24.18 -9.86
CA ASP A 186 -6.33 -23.09 -10.09
C ASP A 186 -5.56 -21.77 -10.11
N VAL A 187 -4.59 -21.62 -9.19
CA VAL A 187 -3.70 -20.45 -9.10
C VAL A 187 -2.76 -20.30 -10.31
N LEU A 188 -2.30 -21.42 -10.88
CA LEU A 188 -1.41 -21.41 -12.06
C LEU A 188 -2.15 -21.19 -13.38
N ASP A 189 -3.40 -21.64 -13.46
CA ASP A 189 -4.23 -21.55 -14.65
C ASP A 189 -4.70 -20.11 -14.90
N TYR A 190 -4.66 -19.23 -13.89
CA TYR A 190 -4.90 -17.82 -14.09
C TYR A 190 -3.79 -17.16 -14.92
N SER A 191 -4.16 -16.75 -16.12
CA SER A 191 -3.25 -16.14 -17.09
C SER A 191 -3.49 -14.64 -17.26
N TYR A 192 -4.66 -14.15 -16.82
CA TYR A 192 -5.05 -12.75 -16.90
C TYR A 192 -5.55 -12.21 -15.56
N LEU A 193 -5.21 -10.95 -15.27
CA LEU A 193 -5.68 -10.23 -14.07
C LEU A 193 -7.21 -10.18 -13.97
N SER A 194 -7.90 -10.22 -15.11
CA SER A 194 -9.37 -10.22 -15.20
C SER A 194 -10.01 -11.53 -14.76
N GLU A 195 -9.26 -12.63 -14.68
CA GLU A 195 -9.78 -13.93 -14.20
C GLU A 195 -9.78 -14.01 -12.67
N PHE A 196 -9.18 -13.02 -12.00
CA PHE A 196 -9.29 -12.82 -10.57
C PHE A 196 -10.54 -11.99 -10.24
N ASP A 197 -11.73 -12.56 -10.40
CA ASP A 197 -12.98 -11.90 -9.97
C ASP A 197 -13.03 -11.65 -8.44
N PHE A 198 -12.09 -12.23 -7.68
CA PHE A 198 -11.94 -12.00 -6.25
C PHE A 198 -11.21 -10.70 -5.87
N LEU A 199 -10.50 -10.03 -6.78
CA LEU A 199 -9.85 -8.73 -6.48
C LEU A 199 -10.87 -7.60 -6.32
N HIS A 200 -12.10 -7.83 -6.79
CA HIS A 200 -13.04 -6.76 -7.06
C HIS A 200 -13.70 -6.18 -5.80
N ASN A 201 -13.75 -6.90 -4.67
CA ASN A 201 -14.75 -6.61 -3.65
C ASN A 201 -14.29 -5.92 -2.36
N THR A 202 -13.02 -5.55 -2.17
CA THR A 202 -12.61 -5.01 -0.86
C THR A 202 -11.50 -3.96 -0.89
N CYS A 203 -10.53 -4.06 -1.79
CA CYS A 203 -9.33 -3.22 -1.70
C CYS A 203 -9.29 -2.04 -2.68
N LEU A 204 -10.05 -2.07 -3.78
CA LEU A 204 -9.99 -1.02 -4.80
C LEU A 204 -10.38 0.36 -4.28
N ASP A 205 -11.37 0.48 -3.39
CA ASP A 205 -11.81 1.80 -2.92
C ASP A 205 -10.86 2.42 -1.89
N VAL A 206 -10.25 1.59 -1.02
CA VAL A 206 -9.33 2.07 0.03
C VAL A 206 -7.97 2.40 -0.57
N PHE A 207 -7.45 1.58 -1.49
CA PHE A 207 -6.20 1.90 -2.18
C PHE A 207 -6.32 3.14 -3.07
N LYS A 208 -7.47 3.35 -3.71
CA LYS A 208 -7.73 4.60 -4.46
C LYS A 208 -7.67 5.83 -3.55
N LEU A 209 -8.10 5.71 -2.30
CA LEU A 209 -8.13 6.82 -1.34
C LEU A 209 -6.76 7.04 -0.68
N LEU A 210 -6.07 5.97 -0.27
CA LEU A 210 -4.72 6.04 0.32
C LEU A 210 -3.66 6.48 -0.69
N ARG A 211 -3.74 6.02 -1.95
CA ARG A 211 -2.81 6.43 -3.00
C ARG A 211 -3.26 7.68 -3.75
N ALA A 212 -4.42 8.25 -3.42
CA ALA A 212 -4.86 9.49 -4.07
C ALA A 212 -3.84 10.61 -3.87
N GLU A 213 -3.23 10.70 -2.69
CA GLU A 213 -2.23 11.72 -2.37
C GLU A 213 -0.94 11.51 -3.17
N GLU A 214 -0.40 10.29 -3.22
CA GLU A 214 0.77 9.94 -4.03
C GLU A 214 0.52 10.19 -5.52
N GLU A 215 -0.65 9.77 -6.03
CA GLU A 215 -1.03 9.94 -7.43
C GLU A 215 -1.24 11.41 -7.78
N LEU A 216 -1.70 12.24 -6.84
CA LEU A 216 -1.81 13.70 -7.04
C LEU A 216 -0.44 14.33 -7.27
N ASP A 217 0.58 13.93 -6.50
CA ASP A 217 1.95 14.42 -6.68
C ASP A 217 2.54 13.99 -8.03
N HIS A 218 2.33 12.72 -8.41
CA HIS A 218 2.72 12.22 -9.73
C HIS A 218 2.01 12.96 -10.87
N LEU A 219 0.71 13.19 -10.73
CA LEU A 219 -0.10 13.94 -11.70
C LEU A 219 0.44 15.37 -11.89
N HIS A 220 0.81 16.06 -10.81
CA HIS A 220 1.39 17.41 -10.90
C HIS A 220 2.69 17.45 -11.71
N VAL A 221 3.57 16.46 -11.52
CA VAL A 221 4.81 16.32 -12.30
C VAL A 221 4.48 16.05 -13.77
N GLU A 222 3.53 15.15 -14.04
CA GLU A 222 3.19 14.77 -15.41
C GLU A 222 2.46 15.89 -16.18
N ILE A 223 1.61 16.66 -15.52
CA ILE A 223 1.00 17.88 -16.07
C ILE A 223 2.10 18.86 -16.53
N LYS A 224 3.12 19.06 -15.70
CA LYS A 224 4.24 19.94 -16.01
C LYS A 224 5.08 19.41 -17.19
N HIS A 225 5.31 18.10 -17.26
CA HIS A 225 5.97 17.46 -18.40
C HIS A 225 5.17 17.62 -19.69
N LEU A 226 3.85 17.43 -19.64
CA LEU A 226 2.98 17.58 -20.80
C LEU A 226 3.00 19.02 -21.33
N PHE A 227 2.94 20.03 -20.45
CA PHE A 227 3.11 21.44 -20.86
C PHE A 227 4.47 21.72 -21.49
N MET A 228 5.53 21.11 -20.96
CA MET A 228 6.86 21.21 -21.55
C MET A 228 6.90 20.59 -22.95
N TYR A 229 6.44 19.35 -23.07
CA TYR A 229 6.42 18.60 -24.32
C TYR A 229 5.70 19.38 -25.41
N MET A 230 4.47 19.86 -25.15
CA MET A 230 3.69 20.63 -26.11
C MET A 230 4.43 21.90 -26.58
N LYS A 231 5.13 22.59 -25.67
CA LYS A 231 5.88 23.81 -26.00
C LYS A 231 7.17 23.53 -26.79
N GLU A 232 7.92 22.51 -26.38
CA GLU A 232 9.18 22.14 -27.04
C GLU A 232 8.94 21.55 -28.41
N GLU A 233 7.91 20.71 -28.55
CA GLU A 233 7.52 20.10 -29.82
C GLU A 233 7.06 21.16 -30.83
N ASP A 234 6.18 22.08 -30.45
CA ASP A 234 5.73 23.17 -31.34
C ASP A 234 6.92 24.05 -31.79
N LYS A 235 7.83 24.38 -30.86
CA LYS A 235 9.05 25.13 -31.18
C LYS A 235 9.96 24.35 -32.13
N TYR A 236 10.16 23.06 -31.88
CA TYR A 236 10.99 22.20 -32.72
C TYR A 236 10.44 22.08 -34.12
N LEU A 237 9.14 21.78 -34.27
CA LEU A 237 8.48 21.66 -35.57
C LEU A 237 8.53 22.97 -36.36
N LYS A 238 8.38 24.11 -35.68
CA LYS A 238 8.53 25.43 -36.30
C LYS A 238 9.95 25.68 -36.79
N SER A 239 10.97 25.39 -35.97
CA SER A 239 12.38 25.51 -36.40
C SER A 239 12.71 24.58 -37.57
N MET A 240 12.19 23.35 -37.58
CA MET A 240 12.37 22.42 -38.69
C MET A 240 11.72 22.94 -39.98
N GLN A 241 10.48 23.45 -39.89
CA GLN A 241 9.82 24.10 -41.03
C GLN A 241 10.67 25.25 -41.60
N ASP A 242 11.21 26.11 -40.74
CA ASP A 242 12.04 27.24 -41.16
C ASP A 242 13.36 26.78 -41.80
N CYS A 243 13.98 25.70 -41.32
CA CYS A 243 15.19 25.13 -41.93
C CYS A 243 14.94 24.58 -43.34
N TYR A 244 13.82 23.86 -43.53
CA TYR A 244 13.51 23.23 -44.81
C TYR A 244 12.77 24.14 -45.80
N CYS A 245 12.37 25.36 -45.40
CA CYS A 245 11.54 26.22 -46.24
C CYS A 245 12.20 26.62 -47.57
N PHE A 246 13.54 26.64 -47.63
CA PHE A 246 14.30 26.96 -48.84
C PHE A 246 14.81 25.71 -49.58
N GLU A 247 15.13 24.62 -48.86
CA GLU A 247 15.70 23.40 -49.44
C GLU A 247 14.64 22.46 -50.01
N ASP A 248 13.53 22.25 -49.28
CA ASP A 248 12.40 21.43 -49.71
C ASP A 248 11.08 22.04 -49.21
N PRO A 249 10.47 22.93 -50.02
CA PRO A 249 9.20 23.56 -49.68
C PRO A 249 8.05 22.58 -49.48
N SER A 250 8.11 21.40 -50.12
CA SER A 250 7.05 20.38 -50.00
C SER A 250 7.12 19.70 -48.64
N LEU A 251 8.33 19.36 -48.18
CA LEU A 251 8.56 18.84 -46.84
C LEU A 251 8.22 19.88 -45.76
N ALA A 252 8.61 21.14 -45.95
CA ALA A 252 8.26 22.22 -45.02
C ALA A 252 6.74 22.40 -44.89
N PHE A 253 6.00 22.28 -45.99
CA PHE A 253 4.53 22.29 -45.97
C PHE A 253 3.95 21.11 -45.18
N GLN A 254 4.47 19.89 -45.36
CA GLN A 254 4.02 18.72 -44.60
C GLN A 254 4.30 18.85 -43.10
N ILE A 255 5.45 19.42 -42.72
CA ILE A 255 5.80 19.71 -41.32
C ILE A 255 4.81 20.73 -40.73
N ASP A 256 4.44 21.77 -41.49
CA ASP A 256 3.46 22.76 -41.06
C ASP A 256 2.07 22.14 -40.85
N VAL A 257 1.60 21.31 -41.79
CA VAL A 257 0.33 20.57 -41.67
C VAL A 257 0.33 19.68 -40.43
N PHE A 258 1.41 18.95 -40.18
CA PHE A 258 1.56 18.11 -38.99
C PHE A 258 1.56 18.96 -37.70
N ARG A 259 2.30 20.09 -37.67
CA ARG A 259 2.31 21.02 -36.53
C ARG A 259 0.91 21.56 -36.24
N GLN A 260 0.16 21.94 -37.26
CA GLN A 260 -1.22 22.44 -37.10
C GLN A 260 -2.15 21.36 -36.54
N GLN A 261 -2.02 20.11 -36.98
CA GLN A 261 -2.78 18.97 -36.43
C GLN A 261 -2.46 18.74 -34.95
N GLN A 262 -1.17 18.69 -34.58
CA GLN A 262 -0.75 18.58 -33.18
C GLN A 262 -1.23 19.77 -32.35
N GLY A 263 -1.19 20.99 -32.90
CA GLY A 263 -1.71 22.20 -32.26
C GLY A 263 -3.19 22.11 -31.89
N CYS A 264 -4.02 21.45 -32.71
CA CYS A 264 -5.42 21.20 -32.39
C CYS A 264 -5.60 20.29 -31.16
N PHE A 265 -4.81 19.21 -31.06
CA PHE A 265 -4.81 18.32 -29.89
C PHE A 265 -4.25 19.03 -28.66
N ASN A 266 -3.14 19.75 -28.80
CA ASN A 266 -2.51 20.52 -27.72
C ASN A 266 -3.47 21.58 -27.15
N LYS A 267 -4.30 22.22 -27.99
CA LYS A 267 -5.35 23.12 -27.54
C LYS A 267 -6.42 22.40 -26.70
N LEU A 268 -6.80 21.18 -27.07
CA LEU A 268 -7.73 20.35 -26.29
C LEU A 268 -7.14 19.96 -24.94
N HIS A 269 -5.87 19.51 -24.92
CA HIS A 269 -5.14 19.20 -23.70
C HIS A 269 -5.04 20.42 -22.78
N TRP A 270 -4.72 21.59 -23.35
CA TRP A 270 -4.70 22.86 -22.62
C TRP A 270 -6.04 23.18 -21.96
N MET A 271 -7.15 23.08 -22.70
CA MET A 271 -8.48 23.33 -22.15
C MET A 271 -8.84 22.36 -21.02
N ARG A 272 -8.50 21.07 -21.16
CA ARG A 272 -8.74 20.06 -20.12
C ARG A 272 -7.89 20.33 -18.88
N LEU A 273 -6.62 20.65 -19.03
CA LEU A 273 -5.75 21.02 -17.90
C LEU A 273 -6.21 22.31 -17.21
N CYS A 274 -6.62 23.33 -17.97
CA CYS A 274 -7.22 24.54 -17.39
C CYS A 274 -8.57 24.28 -16.69
N SER A 275 -9.28 23.19 -17.02
CA SER A 275 -10.49 22.81 -16.30
C SER A 275 -10.18 22.24 -14.91
N ILE A 276 -9.02 21.60 -14.74
CA ILE A 276 -8.53 21.10 -13.44
C ILE A 276 -8.28 22.28 -12.49
N TRP A 277 -7.71 23.38 -13.01
CA TRP A 277 -7.49 24.61 -12.25
C TRP A 277 -8.80 25.26 -11.72
N LYS A 278 -9.94 24.92 -12.33
CA LYS A 278 -11.28 25.44 -11.94
C LYS A 278 -12.02 24.51 -10.99
N LEU A 279 -11.44 23.37 -10.61
CA LEU A 279 -12.07 22.43 -9.69
C LEU A 279 -12.14 23.02 -8.28
N LYS A 280 -13.29 22.81 -7.63
CA LYS A 280 -13.50 23.22 -6.24
C LYS A 280 -12.67 22.32 -5.33
N GLY A 281 -11.68 22.91 -4.63
CA GLY A 281 -10.73 22.17 -3.79
C GLY A 281 -9.31 22.10 -4.36
N PHE A 282 -9.06 22.67 -5.55
CA PHE A 282 -7.71 22.84 -6.06
C PHE A 282 -6.92 23.80 -5.17
N ASP A 283 -5.74 23.38 -4.70
CA ASP A 283 -4.84 24.23 -3.92
C ASP A 283 -4.11 25.23 -4.84
N PRO A 284 -4.30 26.55 -4.65
CA PRO A 284 -3.63 27.57 -5.46
C PRO A 284 -2.09 27.47 -5.48
N ARG A 285 -1.46 26.87 -4.46
CA ARG A 285 -0.01 26.65 -4.39
C ARG A 285 0.50 25.72 -5.49
N ASN A 286 -0.35 24.82 -5.99
CA ASN A 286 -0.02 23.87 -7.05
C ASN A 286 -0.12 24.46 -8.46
N SER A 287 -0.45 25.75 -8.58
CA SER A 287 -0.47 26.46 -9.88
C SER A 287 0.89 26.44 -10.59
N ASN A 288 1.98 26.24 -9.84
CA ASN A 288 3.35 26.15 -10.38
C ASN A 288 3.61 24.90 -11.24
N PHE A 289 2.70 23.91 -11.22
CA PHE A 289 2.79 22.74 -12.10
C PHE A 289 2.10 22.97 -13.45
N PHE A 290 1.29 24.01 -13.57
CA PHE A 290 0.51 24.35 -14.77
C PHE A 290 1.23 25.34 -15.68
N HIS A 291 2.56 25.37 -15.59
CA HIS A 291 3.42 26.15 -16.49
C HIS A 291 4.60 25.30 -16.96
N PRO A 292 5.10 25.51 -18.19
CA PRO A 292 6.29 24.82 -18.67
C PRO A 292 7.48 25.07 -17.72
N GLY A 293 8.13 23.99 -17.26
CA GLY A 293 9.37 24.07 -16.47
C GLY A 293 10.61 24.53 -17.26
N ILE A 294 11.80 24.03 -16.88
CA ILE A 294 13.04 24.16 -17.65
C ILE A 294 13.31 22.81 -18.33
N GLY A 295 13.46 22.81 -19.66
CA GLY A 295 13.62 21.57 -20.43
C GLY A 295 15.03 20.99 -20.32
N ILE A 296 15.12 19.66 -20.27
CA ILE A 296 16.39 18.91 -20.18
C ILE A 296 17.28 19.19 -21.41
N ARG A 297 16.70 19.34 -22.62
CA ARG A 297 17.46 19.73 -23.84
C ARG A 297 18.16 21.08 -23.71
N ARG A 298 17.64 21.99 -22.88
CA ARG A 298 18.26 23.29 -22.61
C ARG A 298 19.41 23.17 -21.62
N GLN A 299 19.27 22.33 -20.59
CA GLN A 299 20.38 21.99 -19.69
C GLN A 299 21.53 21.32 -20.44
N THR A 300 21.27 20.44 -21.41
CA THR A 300 22.33 19.81 -22.20
C THR A 300 23.10 20.82 -23.06
N MET A 301 22.41 21.78 -23.70
CA MET A 301 23.06 22.82 -24.52
C MET A 301 23.84 23.84 -23.68
N ASP A 302 23.32 24.23 -22.52
CA ASP A 302 24.01 25.12 -21.58
C ASP A 302 25.21 24.42 -20.89
N ASN A 303 25.13 23.11 -20.65
CA ASN A 303 26.22 22.30 -20.10
C ASN A 303 27.33 22.01 -21.12
N ILE A 304 27.00 21.89 -22.42
CA ILE A 304 28.00 21.68 -23.49
C ILE A 304 28.80 22.96 -23.77
N LEU A 305 28.20 24.14 -23.58
CA LEU A 305 28.88 25.43 -23.77
C LEU A 305 29.66 25.90 -22.53
N GLY A 306 29.59 25.18 -21.40
CA GLY A 306 30.11 25.62 -20.10
C GLY A 306 31.17 24.73 -19.45
N ARG A 307 31.72 23.70 -20.12
CA ARG A 307 32.68 22.79 -19.49
C ARG A 307 33.98 22.67 -20.27
N ASP A 308 34.91 23.56 -19.94
CA ASP A 308 36.33 23.35 -20.16
C ASP A 308 36.82 22.10 -19.40
N PHE A 309 37.74 21.40 -20.05
CA PHE A 309 38.49 20.23 -19.59
C PHE A 309 39.00 20.34 -18.15
N VAL A 310 38.66 19.37 -17.28
CA VAL A 310 39.60 18.76 -16.31
C VAL A 310 39.19 17.30 -16.04
N ASN A 311 40.15 16.40 -16.23
CA ASN A 311 40.13 14.98 -15.87
C ASN A 311 39.97 14.77 -14.36
N GLY A 312 39.28 13.72 -13.95
CA GLY A 312 39.23 13.32 -12.54
C GLY A 312 38.54 11.97 -12.34
N ASP A 313 39.39 10.95 -12.29
CA ASP A 313 39.22 9.60 -11.77
C ASP A 313 38.25 9.46 -10.57
N GLY A 314 37.57 8.31 -10.48
CA GLY A 314 36.51 8.07 -9.49
C GLY A 314 36.07 6.62 -9.39
N SER A 315 36.99 5.79 -8.88
CA SER A 315 36.81 4.56 -8.10
C SER A 315 35.40 4.00 -7.90
N GLU A 316 35.22 2.73 -8.29
CA GLU A 316 34.17 1.83 -7.83
C GLU A 316 34.37 1.51 -6.34
N SER A 317 33.28 1.56 -5.57
CA SER A 317 33.19 0.94 -4.24
C SER A 317 31.92 0.09 -4.18
N GLU A 318 32.11 -1.20 -3.96
CA GLU A 318 31.10 -2.16 -3.52
C GLU A 318 30.68 -1.81 -2.09
N ASP A 319 29.39 -1.95 -1.77
CA ASP A 319 28.97 -2.21 -0.39
C ASP A 319 27.70 -3.07 -0.37
N ASP A 320 27.71 -4.00 0.58
CA ASP A 320 26.91 -5.20 0.73
C ASP A 320 25.68 -4.97 1.63
N GLY A 321 24.64 -5.77 1.38
CA GLY A 321 23.95 -6.54 2.43
C GLY A 321 22.97 -5.84 3.39
N GLU A 322 21.69 -6.17 3.24
CA GLU A 322 20.72 -6.27 4.36
C GLU A 322 19.85 -7.51 4.10
N ASP A 323 20.08 -8.61 4.81
CA ASP A 323 19.56 -8.99 6.13
C ASP A 323 18.03 -9.21 6.18
N ASN A 324 17.66 -10.50 6.11
CA ASN A 324 16.30 -11.00 6.26
C ASN A 324 16.13 -11.43 7.72
N THR A 325 15.55 -10.57 8.55
CA THR A 325 15.18 -10.93 9.92
C THR A 325 13.67 -11.18 10.05
N SER A 326 13.35 -12.46 10.26
CA SER A 326 12.28 -13.03 11.09
C SER A 326 10.92 -12.32 11.19
N LYS A 327 9.96 -12.84 10.43
CA LYS A 327 8.57 -12.39 10.29
C LYS A 327 7.60 -12.92 11.36
N GLY A 328 7.93 -12.71 12.63
CA GLY A 328 7.14 -13.22 13.77
C GLY A 328 6.46 -12.15 14.65
N GLU A 329 6.94 -10.91 14.60
CA GLU A 329 6.49 -9.83 15.51
C GLU A 329 5.83 -8.66 14.77
N GLU A 330 5.82 -8.67 13.43
CA GLU A 330 5.28 -7.59 12.59
C GLU A 330 3.74 -7.47 12.63
N GLU A 331 3.01 -8.55 12.95
CA GLU A 331 1.55 -8.58 12.86
C GLU A 331 0.82 -7.78 13.96
N GLU A 332 1.46 -7.53 15.11
CA GLU A 332 0.87 -6.74 16.21
C GLU A 332 1.21 -5.24 16.06
N ILE A 333 2.41 -4.93 15.56
CA ILE A 333 2.91 -3.57 15.37
C ILE A 333 2.14 -2.84 14.25
N GLU A 334 1.77 -3.52 13.17
CA GLU A 334 1.05 -2.88 12.05
C GLU A 334 -0.38 -2.49 12.44
N ALA A 335 -1.06 -3.27 13.27
CA ALA A 335 -2.40 -2.94 13.74
C ALA A 335 -2.41 -1.76 14.73
N GLU A 336 -1.44 -1.70 15.64
CA GLU A 336 -1.26 -0.58 16.57
C GLU A 336 -0.78 0.70 15.85
N SER A 337 0.09 0.56 14.84
CA SER A 337 0.57 1.67 14.00
C SER A 337 -0.55 2.27 13.12
N VAL A 338 -1.37 1.43 12.50
CA VAL A 338 -2.51 1.89 11.69
C VAL A 338 -3.56 2.59 12.57
N LEU A 339 -3.81 2.12 13.80
CA LEU A 339 -4.68 2.81 14.75
C LEU A 339 -4.09 4.12 15.26
N GLY A 340 -2.79 4.16 15.56
CA GLY A 340 -2.10 5.41 15.92
C GLY A 340 -2.15 6.47 14.81
N THR A 341 -2.03 6.03 13.55
CA THR A 341 -2.13 6.91 12.38
C THR A 341 -3.57 7.39 12.15
N VAL A 342 -4.57 6.50 12.31
CA VAL A 342 -5.98 6.85 12.11
C VAL A 342 -6.53 7.72 13.24
N LEU A 343 -6.09 7.53 14.48
CA LEU A 343 -6.47 8.36 15.63
C LEU A 343 -5.73 9.70 15.65
N GLY A 344 -4.46 9.75 15.24
CA GLY A 344 -3.70 10.99 15.11
C GLY A 344 -4.28 11.98 14.08
N LEU A 345 -5.00 11.48 13.07
CA LEU A 345 -5.74 12.30 12.11
C LEU A 345 -7.08 12.83 12.64
N ALA A 346 -7.60 12.26 13.75
CA ALA A 346 -8.88 12.68 14.35
C ALA A 346 -8.70 13.83 15.37
N ASP A 347 -7.53 13.93 16.01
CA ASP A 347 -7.26 14.94 17.05
C ASP A 347 -6.94 16.35 16.48
N ASP A 348 -6.61 16.47 15.20
CA ASP A 348 -6.31 17.76 14.54
C ASP A 348 -7.57 18.53 14.07
N ALA A 349 -8.77 18.02 14.37
CA ALA A 349 -10.06 18.58 13.96
C ALA A 349 -10.81 19.35 15.06
N THR A 350 -10.13 19.81 16.13
CA THR A 350 -10.75 20.75 17.09
C THR A 350 -10.32 22.20 16.79
N PRO A 351 -11.25 23.12 16.45
CA PRO A 351 -10.91 24.52 16.34
C PRO A 351 -10.78 25.10 17.75
N SER A 352 -9.61 25.67 18.05
CA SER A 352 -9.42 26.50 19.24
C SER A 352 -10.45 27.63 19.22
N VAL A 353 -11.37 27.60 20.19
CA VAL A 353 -12.23 28.74 20.49
C VAL A 353 -11.43 29.68 21.37
N SER A 354 -11.22 30.90 20.90
CA SER A 354 -10.91 32.09 21.70
C SER A 354 -11.76 33.24 21.21
#